data_AF-A0A7X3NXC9-F1
#
_entry.id   AF-A0A7X3NXC9-F1
#
_cell.length_a   1.000
_cell.length_b   1.000
_cell.length_c   1.000
_cell.angle_alpha   90.00
_cell.angle_beta   90.00
_cell.angle_gamma   90.00
#
_symmetry.space_group_name_H-M   'P 1'
#
loop_
_entity.id
_entity.type
_entity.pdbx_description
1 polymer ?
#
loop_
_entity_poly.entity_id
_entity_poly.type
_entity_poly.pdbx_seq_one_letter_code
_entity_poly.pdbx_strand_id
1 'polypeptide(L)'
;MKQPIVWIAVLGVILLVGVGMIYALRAPRAVPKTYPADKGPNFIDVTTYPPEMQEAYELFTRKCSRCHTVARPINSTFNAEDWRKYVYKMMRKPGSGLTPKTTEKIIKFLIYDSEHREKGTQ
;
A
#
# COMPACT_ATOMS: atom_id res chain seq x y z
N MET A 1 -22.16 30.47 -44.80
CA MET A 1 -20.75 30.02 -44.64
C MET A 1 -20.29 29.80 -43.18
N LYS A 2 -20.94 30.36 -42.14
CA LYS A 2 -20.50 30.17 -40.72
C LYS A 2 -20.94 28.83 -40.09
N GLN A 3 -22.07 28.29 -40.52
CA GLN A 3 -22.65 27.01 -40.05
C GLN A 3 -21.71 25.80 -40.17
N PRO A 4 -21.06 25.51 -41.32
CA PRO A 4 -20.19 24.32 -41.46
C PRO A 4 -18.93 24.40 -40.57
N ILE A 5 -18.41 25.60 -40.31
CA ILE A 5 -17.23 25.79 -39.46
C ILE A 5 -17.53 25.40 -38.00
N VAL A 6 -18.72 25.74 -37.50
CA VAL A 6 -19.17 25.38 -36.15
C VAL A 6 -19.29 23.86 -36.00
N TRP A 7 -19.88 23.18 -36.98
CA TRP A 7 -20.03 21.72 -36.94
C TRP A 7 -18.70 20.99 -37.04
N ILE A 8 -17.75 21.48 -37.85
CA ILE A 8 -16.39 20.93 -37.91
C ILE A 8 -15.68 21.07 -36.55
N ALA A 9 -15.81 22.23 -35.89
CA ALA A 9 -15.22 22.43 -34.57
C ALA A 9 -15.84 21.51 -33.50
N VAL A 10 -17.17 21.36 -33.50
CA VAL A 10 -17.88 20.48 -32.54
C VAL A 10 -17.49 19.01 -32.73
N LEU A 11 -17.50 18.51 -33.97
CA LEU A 11 -17.09 17.14 -34.25
C LEU A 11 -15.61 16.89 -33.94
N GLY A 12 -14.75 17.89 -34.17
CA GLY A 12 -13.34 17.84 -33.78
C GLY A 12 -13.15 17.70 -32.27
N VAL A 13 -13.89 18.47 -31.47
CA VAL A 13 -13.82 18.38 -29.99
C VAL A 13 -14.35 17.03 -29.50
N ILE A 14 -15.47 16.54 -30.04
CA ILE A 14 -16.03 15.23 -29.67
C ILE A 14 -15.03 14.12 -29.99
N LEU A 15 -14.38 14.18 -31.16
CA LEU A 15 -13.34 13.23 -31.55
C LEU A 15 -12.15 13.28 -30.57
N LEU A 16 -11.65 14.47 -30.23
CA LEU A 16 -10.54 14.63 -29.30
C LEU A 16 -10.85 14.11 -27.89
N VAL A 17 -12.05 14.39 -27.37
CA VAL A 17 -12.51 13.86 -26.08
C VAL A 17 -12.68 12.35 -26.14
N GLY A 18 -13.28 11.82 -27.21
CA GLY A 18 -13.44 10.37 -27.42
C GLY A 18 -12.10 9.65 -27.47
N VAL A 19 -11.14 10.16 -28.23
CA VAL A 19 -9.77 9.62 -28.32
C VAL A 19 -9.06 9.71 -26.97
N GLY A 20 -9.17 10.83 -26.26
CA GLY A 20 -8.59 11.01 -24.92
C GLY A 20 -9.16 10.04 -23.89
N MET A 21 -10.49 9.84 -23.89
CA MET A 21 -11.16 8.89 -22.99
C MET A 21 -10.78 7.45 -23.32
N ILE A 22 -10.72 7.09 -24.60
CA ILE A 22 -10.24 5.77 -25.06
C ILE A 22 -8.80 5.54 -24.61
N TYR A 23 -7.92 6.53 -24.73
CA TYR A 23 -6.53 6.44 -24.27
C TYR A 23 -6.45 6.24 -22.76
N ALA A 24 -7.23 7.00 -21.98
CA ALA A 24 -7.29 6.86 -20.52
C ALA A 24 -7.82 5.49 -20.08
N LEU A 25 -8.85 4.96 -20.74
CA LEU A 25 -9.41 3.65 -20.45
C LEU A 25 -8.46 2.49 -20.83
N ARG A 26 -7.59 2.70 -21.82
CA ARG A 26 -6.58 1.72 -22.26
C ARG A 26 -5.22 1.87 -21.57
N ALA A 27 -5.03 2.93 -20.78
CA ALA A 27 -3.78 3.11 -20.04
C ALA A 27 -3.55 1.88 -19.13
N PRO A 28 -2.40 1.21 -19.23
CA PRO A 28 -2.15 -0.01 -18.47
C PRO A 28 -2.17 0.31 -16.98
N ARG A 29 -3.02 -0.39 -16.22
CA ARG A 29 -2.95 -0.36 -14.76
C ARG A 29 -1.64 -1.03 -14.36
N ALA A 30 -0.86 -0.38 -13.51
CA ALA A 30 0.34 -0.97 -12.96
C ALA A 30 -0.02 -2.27 -12.23
N VAL A 31 0.49 -3.41 -12.72
CA VAL A 31 0.33 -4.69 -12.04
C VAL A 31 1.11 -4.63 -10.73
N PRO A 32 0.50 -4.96 -9.57
CA PRO A 32 1.21 -4.98 -8.30
C PRO A 32 2.38 -5.95 -8.36
N LYS A 33 3.58 -5.48 -8.03
CA LYS A 33 4.76 -6.35 -7.90
C LYS A 33 4.55 -7.32 -6.74
N THR A 34 4.68 -8.61 -7.01
CA THR A 34 4.71 -9.67 -5.99
C THR A 34 6.14 -9.88 -5.49
N TYR A 35 6.31 -10.07 -4.19
CA TYR A 35 7.59 -10.32 -3.55
C TYR A 35 7.60 -11.72 -2.92
N PRO A 36 8.76 -12.37 -2.76
CA PRO A 36 8.85 -13.65 -2.06
C PRO A 36 8.20 -13.64 -0.66
N ALA A 37 8.38 -12.54 0.09
CA ALA A 37 7.77 -12.32 1.41
C ALA A 37 6.23 -12.30 1.40
N ASP A 38 5.59 -12.09 0.24
CA ASP A 38 4.13 -12.09 0.13
C ASP A 38 3.54 -13.50 0.27
N LYS A 39 4.36 -14.55 0.11
CA LYS A 39 3.95 -15.96 0.12
C LYS A 39 3.97 -16.60 1.51
N GLY A 40 4.57 -15.95 2.50
CA GLY A 40 4.63 -16.47 3.87
C GLY A 40 3.34 -16.23 4.66
N PRO A 41 3.30 -16.63 5.95
CA PRO A 41 2.16 -16.38 6.82
C PRO A 41 1.79 -14.89 6.86
N ASN A 42 0.49 -14.61 6.86
CA ASN A 42 -0.08 -13.27 6.94
C ASN A 42 -0.63 -12.95 8.35
N PHE A 43 -0.33 -13.80 9.32
CA PHE A 43 -0.63 -13.57 10.73
C PHE A 43 0.56 -14.03 11.56
N ILE A 44 0.58 -13.59 12.82
CA ILE A 44 1.51 -14.08 13.84
C ILE A 44 0.75 -14.16 15.16
N ASP A 45 1.15 -15.08 16.04
CA ASP A 45 0.66 -15.08 17.42
C ASP A 45 1.40 -14.01 18.23
N VAL A 46 0.64 -13.08 18.82
CA VAL A 46 1.16 -12.01 19.69
C VAL A 46 0.67 -12.12 21.13
N THR A 47 0.04 -13.24 21.51
CA THR A 47 -0.56 -13.41 22.85
C THR A 47 0.44 -13.24 24.00
N THR A 48 1.72 -13.49 23.73
CA THR A 48 2.83 -13.35 24.69
C THR A 48 3.45 -11.95 24.69
N TYR A 49 3.08 -11.07 23.76
CA TYR A 49 3.64 -9.72 23.66
C TYR A 49 3.04 -8.80 24.74
N PRO A 50 3.73 -7.71 25.12
CA PRO A 50 3.15 -6.67 25.97
C PRO A 50 1.82 -6.14 25.40
N PRO A 51 0.85 -5.74 26.23
CA PRO A 51 -0.46 -5.28 25.76
C PRO A 51 -0.39 -4.17 24.69
N GLU A 52 0.56 -3.23 24.84
CA GLU A 52 0.79 -2.18 23.84
C GLU A 52 1.16 -2.73 22.45
N MET A 53 1.94 -3.81 22.39
CA MET A 53 2.34 -4.44 21.13
C MET A 53 1.21 -5.27 20.52
N GLN A 54 0.33 -5.85 21.34
CA GLN A 54 -0.89 -6.52 20.86
C GLN A 54 -1.84 -5.50 20.19
N GLU A 55 -2.09 -4.35 20.83
CA GLU A 55 -2.87 -3.26 20.23
C GLU A 55 -2.22 -2.72 18.95
N ALA A 56 -0.88 -2.61 18.95
CA ALA A 56 -0.14 -2.14 17.78
C ALA A 56 -0.20 -3.17 16.63
N TYR A 57 -0.24 -4.47 16.91
CA TYR A 57 -0.47 -5.52 15.92
C TYR A 57 -1.85 -5.40 15.27
N GLU A 58 -2.91 -5.16 16.05
CA GLU A 58 -4.26 -4.92 15.50
C GLU A 58 -4.31 -3.65 14.63
N LEU A 59 -3.62 -2.58 15.05
CA LEU A 59 -3.51 -1.37 14.25
C LEU A 59 -2.76 -1.65 12.94
N PHE A 60 -1.65 -2.36 13.01
CA PHE A 60 -0.83 -2.77 11.87
C PHE A 60 -1.64 -3.62 10.88
N THR A 61 -2.28 -4.69 11.33
CA THR A 61 -3.06 -5.58 10.46
C THR A 61 -4.19 -4.83 9.76
N ARG A 62 -4.95 -4.02 10.50
CA ARG A 62 -6.05 -3.20 9.95
C ARG A 62 -5.59 -2.14 8.95
N LYS A 63 -4.45 -1.48 9.18
CA LYS A 63 -3.97 -0.38 8.31
C LYS A 63 -3.16 -0.88 7.13
N CYS A 64 -2.28 -1.85 7.32
CA CYS A 64 -1.35 -2.32 6.29
C CYS A 64 -1.97 -3.35 5.34
N SER A 65 -3.07 -4.02 5.71
CA SER A 65 -3.80 -4.94 4.81
C SER A 65 -4.64 -4.24 3.74
N ARG A 66 -4.84 -2.92 3.82
CA ARG A 66 -5.72 -2.16 2.91
C ARG A 66 -5.30 -2.18 1.45
N CYS A 67 -4.00 -2.35 1.18
CA CYS A 67 -3.44 -2.23 -0.16
C CYS A 67 -2.74 -3.51 -0.66
N HIS A 68 -2.24 -4.35 0.26
CA HIS A 68 -1.60 -5.62 -0.04
C HIS A 68 -1.56 -6.50 1.22
N THR A 69 -1.15 -7.77 1.08
CA THR A 69 -0.99 -8.68 2.22
C THR A 69 -0.01 -8.14 3.27
N VAL A 70 -0.31 -8.39 4.55
CA VAL A 70 0.60 -8.12 5.68
C VAL A 70 1.69 -9.19 5.82
N ALA A 71 1.62 -10.27 5.05
CA ALA A 71 2.71 -11.24 4.94
C ALA A 71 4.03 -10.56 4.55
N ARG A 72 4.00 -9.54 3.69
CA ARG A 72 5.22 -8.84 3.28
C ARG A 72 6.01 -8.30 4.48
N PRO A 73 5.42 -7.45 5.35
CA PRO A 73 6.13 -7.01 6.54
C PRO A 73 6.49 -8.15 7.51
N ILE A 74 5.59 -9.11 7.74
CA ILE A 74 5.84 -10.24 8.65
C ILE A 74 7.05 -11.08 8.20
N ASN A 75 7.25 -11.25 6.90
CA ASN A 75 8.29 -12.12 6.35
C ASN A 75 9.53 -11.35 5.86
N SER A 76 9.64 -10.06 6.17
CA SER A 76 10.81 -9.25 5.82
C SER A 76 11.90 -9.31 6.89
N THR A 77 13.15 -9.13 6.48
CA THR A 77 14.34 -9.13 7.36
C THR A 77 14.91 -7.72 7.53
N PHE A 78 14.04 -6.71 7.61
CA PHE A 78 14.44 -5.32 7.79
C PHE A 78 14.97 -5.06 9.19
N ASN A 79 16.01 -4.23 9.29
CA ASN A 79 16.43 -3.64 10.54
C ASN A 79 15.53 -2.42 10.89
N ALA A 80 15.78 -1.82 12.04
CA ALA A 80 14.98 -0.71 12.55
C ALA A 80 14.99 0.56 11.66
N GLU A 81 16.09 0.82 10.94
CA GLU A 81 16.16 1.96 10.01
C GLU A 81 15.37 1.66 8.73
N ASP A 82 15.50 0.46 8.20
CA ASP A 82 14.77 -0.01 7.03
C ASP A 82 13.26 -0.03 7.28
N TRP A 83 12.82 -0.44 8.48
CA TRP A 83 11.42 -0.37 8.86
C TRP A 83 10.87 1.05 8.82
N ARG A 84 11.59 2.01 9.42
CA ARG A 84 11.21 3.43 9.38
C ARG A 84 11.07 3.88 7.94
N LYS A 85 12.12 3.73 7.13
CA LYS A 85 12.12 4.13 5.71
C LYS A 85 10.95 3.51 4.95
N TYR A 86 10.68 2.22 5.17
CA TYR A 86 9.68 1.47 4.43
C TYR A 86 8.24 1.87 4.80
N VAL A 87 7.92 1.96 6.09
CA VAL A 87 6.56 2.35 6.53
C VAL A 87 6.29 3.80 6.14
N TYR A 88 7.27 4.70 6.26
CA TYR A 88 7.14 6.08 5.77
C TYR A 88 6.90 6.16 4.25
N LYS A 89 7.53 5.27 3.47
CA LYS A 89 7.24 5.14 2.04
C LYS A 89 5.79 4.72 1.79
N MET A 90 5.24 3.80 2.60
CA MET A 90 3.83 3.40 2.49
C MET A 90 2.87 4.53 2.90
N MET A 91 3.22 5.29 3.95
CA MET A 91 2.45 6.45 4.39
C MET A 91 2.28 7.48 3.26
N ARG A 92 3.32 7.72 2.47
CA ARG A 92 3.30 8.65 1.31
C ARG A 92 2.49 8.14 0.11
N LYS A 93 1.97 6.91 0.13
CA LYS A 93 1.14 6.42 -0.99
C LYS A 93 -0.26 7.05 -0.94
N PRO A 94 -0.81 7.47 -2.10
CA PRO A 94 -2.18 7.97 -2.16
C PRO A 94 -3.17 6.98 -1.55
N GLY A 95 -4.08 7.47 -0.71
CA GLY A 95 -5.10 6.65 -0.06
C GLY A 95 -4.62 5.75 1.09
N SER A 96 -3.34 5.80 1.49
CA SER A 96 -2.77 4.95 2.55
C SER A 96 -3.54 5.05 3.87
N GLY A 97 -4.10 6.23 4.18
CA GLY A 97 -4.84 6.49 5.44
C GLY A 97 -3.99 6.31 6.70
N LEU A 98 -2.66 6.41 6.54
CA LEU A 98 -1.68 6.43 7.62
C LEU A 98 -1.39 7.89 8.01
N THR A 99 -1.45 8.18 9.30
CA THR A 99 -1.00 9.46 9.89
C THR A 99 0.37 9.27 10.54
N PRO A 100 1.14 10.34 10.81
CA PRO A 100 2.42 10.23 11.52
C PRO A 100 2.31 9.45 12.83
N LYS A 101 1.27 9.71 13.63
CA LYS A 101 1.02 9.01 14.90
C LYS A 101 0.77 7.51 14.71
N THR A 102 -0.03 7.11 13.72
CA THR A 102 -0.26 5.67 13.46
C THR A 102 0.96 4.99 12.86
N THR A 103 1.71 5.72 12.02
CA THR A 103 2.94 5.24 11.39
C THR A 103 3.99 4.89 12.45
N GLU A 104 4.21 5.77 13.43
CA GLU A 104 5.17 5.50 14.50
C GLU A 104 4.79 4.29 15.36
N LYS A 105 3.49 4.10 15.67
CA LYS A 105 3.03 2.91 16.39
C LYS A 105 3.30 1.62 15.60
N ILE A 106 3.06 1.64 14.29
CA ILE A 106 3.31 0.49 13.41
C ILE A 106 4.81 0.21 13.29
N ILE A 107 5.65 1.24 13.16
CA ILE A 107 7.11 1.10 13.13
C ILE A 107 7.60 0.46 14.44
N LYS A 108 7.14 0.96 15.60
CA LYS A 108 7.51 0.41 16.91
C LYS A 108 7.17 -1.08 16.99
N PHE A 109 5.97 -1.47 16.56
CA PHE A 109 5.57 -2.86 16.50
C PHE A 109 6.45 -3.71 15.57
N LEU A 110 6.70 -3.27 14.34
CA LEU A 110 7.49 -4.04 13.37
C LEU A 110 8.94 -4.23 13.81
N ILE A 111 9.52 -3.23 14.49
CA ILE A 111 10.83 -3.34 15.11
C ILE A 111 10.79 -4.39 16.23
N TYR A 112 9.84 -4.25 17.16
CA TYR A 112 9.67 -5.18 18.28
C TYR A 112 9.49 -6.63 17.80
N ASP A 113 8.56 -6.88 16.87
CA ASP A 113 8.34 -8.19 16.26
C ASP A 113 9.61 -8.75 15.62
N SER A 114 10.34 -7.92 14.87
CA SER A 114 11.54 -8.37 14.16
C SER A 114 12.68 -8.79 15.09
N GLU A 115 12.70 -8.27 16.32
CA GLU A 115 13.71 -8.57 17.35
C GLU A 115 13.29 -9.74 18.27
N HIS A 116 11.99 -9.90 18.53
CA HIS A 116 11.48 -10.84 19.55
C HIS A 116 10.86 -12.11 18.97
N ARG A 117 10.47 -12.12 17.69
CA ARG A 117 9.85 -13.30 17.09
C ARG A 117 10.91 -14.32 16.68
N GLU A 118 10.81 -15.51 17.25
CA GLU A 118 11.55 -16.68 16.76
C GLU A 118 11.09 -17.02 15.34
N LYS A 119 12.00 -16.91 14.37
CA LYS A 119 11.74 -17.24 12.97
C LYS A 119 11.97 -18.75 12.79
N GLY A 120 11.00 -19.58 13.17
CA GLY A 120 11.22 -21.04 13.14
C GLY A 120 9.99 -21.95 13.16
N THR A 121 8.79 -21.49 13.52
CA THR A 121 7.64 -22.40 13.70
C THR A 121 6.32 -21.66 13.45
N GLN A 122 6.01 -21.39 12.19
CA GLN A 122 4.65 -21.06 11.73
C GLN A 122 4.38 -21.76 10.40
#